data_AF-A0AAW2D582-F1
#
_entry.id   AF-A0AAW2D582-F1
#
_cell.length_a   1.000
_cell.length_b   1.000
_cell.length_c   1.000
_cell.angle_alpha   90.00
_cell.angle_beta   90.00
_cell.angle_gamma   90.00
#
_symmetry.space_group_name_H-M   'P 1'
#
loop_
_entity.id
_entity.type
_entity.pdbx_description
1 polymer ?
#
loop_
_entity_poly.entity_id
_entity_poly.type
_entity_poly.pdbx_seq_one_letter_code
_entity_poly.pdbx_strand_id
1 'polypeptide(L)'
;MSKGKEKVGGTKNFRWLPPMHTTMLTLLAEEAAKGNKPSNTFKVGSFALVAKEISAQFGVECHPSYVQNRLRTLRNMWKDIQTLRKKSGFG
;
A
#
# COMPACT_ATOMS: atom_id res chain seq x y z
N MET A 1 -9.15 11.15 41.04
CA MET A 1 -10.24 10.87 40.07
C MET A 1 -10.62 12.22 39.47
N SER A 2 -10.57 12.52 38.18
CA SER A 2 -10.66 11.70 36.96
C SER A 2 -9.89 12.44 35.88
N LYS A 3 -8.89 11.80 35.26
CA LYS A 3 -8.20 12.39 34.11
C LYS A 3 -8.99 12.02 32.86
N GLY A 4 -9.74 13.00 32.36
CA GLY A 4 -10.50 12.89 31.12
C GLY A 4 -9.60 12.43 29.99
N LYS A 5 -10.00 11.36 29.31
CA LYS A 5 -9.35 10.92 28.07
C LYS A 5 -9.78 11.89 26.98
N GLU A 6 -8.91 12.86 26.70
CA GLU A 6 -8.99 13.68 25.51
C GLU A 6 -8.99 12.78 24.28
N LYS A 7 -10.04 12.88 23.47
CA LYS A 7 -10.13 12.18 22.19
C LYS A 7 -9.19 12.87 21.22
N VAL A 8 -7.98 12.33 21.10
CA VAL A 8 -7.00 12.77 20.10
C VAL A 8 -7.63 12.68 18.70
N GLY A 9 -7.56 13.81 18.01
CA GLY A 9 -8.26 14.13 16.78
C GLY A 9 -7.97 13.21 15.59
N GLY A 10 -8.80 13.39 14.57
CA GLY A 10 -8.92 12.51 13.39
C GLY A 10 -7.60 11.98 12.86
N THR A 11 -7.56 10.66 12.65
CA THR A 11 -6.44 9.94 12.04
C THR A 11 -6.02 10.64 10.76
N LYS A 12 -4.86 11.31 10.77
CA LYS A 12 -4.24 11.84 9.56
C LYS A 12 -3.98 10.66 8.62
N ASN A 13 -4.82 10.50 7.61
CA ASN A 13 -4.64 9.46 6.61
C ASN A 13 -3.34 9.71 5.86
N PHE A 14 -2.49 8.69 5.75
CA PHE A 14 -1.26 8.77 4.97
C PHE A 14 -1.59 9.15 3.51
N ARG A 15 -1.11 10.32 3.08
CA ARG A 15 -1.39 10.86 1.75
C ARG A 15 -0.40 10.29 0.75
N TRP A 16 -0.89 9.45 -0.15
CA TRP A 16 -0.09 8.90 -1.23
C TRP A 16 -0.01 9.87 -2.42
N LEU A 17 1.21 10.16 -2.87
CA LEU A 17 1.46 10.92 -4.08
C LEU A 17 1.63 9.98 -5.29
N PRO A 18 1.31 10.43 -6.52
CA PRO A 18 1.56 9.66 -7.74
C PRO A 18 2.97 9.02 -7.82
N PRO A 19 4.09 9.74 -7.59
CA PRO A 19 5.42 9.12 -7.65
C PRO A 19 5.63 8.05 -6.58
N MET A 20 5.03 8.19 -5.40
CA MET A 20 5.13 7.18 -4.33
C MET A 20 4.44 5.87 -4.73
N HIS A 21 3.33 5.94 -5.49
CA HIS A 21 2.69 4.74 -6.02
C HIS A 21 3.60 4.00 -6.98
N THR A 22 4.25 4.72 -7.88
CA THR A 22 5.19 4.13 -8.84
C THR A 22 6.34 3.47 -8.11
N THR A 23 7.00 4.16 -7.18
CA THR A 23 8.07 3.59 -6.35
C THR A 23 7.60 2.35 -5.58
N MET A 24 6.44 2.43 -4.93
CA MET A 24 5.86 1.30 -4.19
C MET A 24 5.67 0.07 -5.07
N LEU A 25 5.08 0.24 -6.26
CA LEU A 25 4.79 -0.87 -7.17
C LEU A 25 6.05 -1.46 -7.78
N THR A 26 7.04 -0.62 -8.13
CA THR A 26 8.34 -1.09 -8.65
C THR A 26 9.07 -1.94 -7.62
N LEU A 27 9.21 -1.45 -6.39
CA LEU A 27 9.89 -2.19 -5.32
C LEU A 27 9.17 -3.51 -4.98
N LEU A 28 7.83 -3.49 -4.96
CA LEU A 28 7.05 -4.72 -4.77
C LEU A 28 7.25 -5.70 -5.93
N ALA A 29 7.40 -5.23 -7.17
CA ALA A 29 7.70 -6.09 -8.32
C ALA A 29 9.08 -6.73 -8.18
N GLU A 30 10.09 -5.96 -7.76
CA GLU A 30 11.44 -6.48 -7.47
C GLU A 30 11.43 -7.51 -6.35
N GLU A 31 10.72 -7.26 -5.26
CA GLU A 31 10.56 -8.22 -4.17
C GLU A 31 9.87 -9.50 -4.62
N ALA A 32 8.89 -9.40 -5.53
CA ALA A 32 8.27 -10.57 -6.13
C ALA A 32 9.26 -11.36 -7.00
N ALA A 33 10.07 -10.68 -7.80
CA ALA A 33 11.11 -11.31 -8.63
C ALA A 33 12.17 -12.05 -7.80
N LYS A 34 12.49 -11.54 -6.60
CA LYS A 34 13.38 -12.20 -5.63
C LYS A 34 12.74 -13.38 -4.88
N GLY A 35 11.48 -13.72 -5.17
CA GLY A 35 10.76 -14.81 -4.49
C GLY A 35 10.17 -14.43 -3.12
N ASN A 36 10.09 -13.14 -2.78
CA ASN A 36 9.48 -12.69 -1.53
C ASN A 36 7.95 -12.58 -1.60
N LYS A 37 7.34 -13.12 -2.65
CA LYS A 37 5.90 -13.35 -2.79
C LYS A 37 5.61 -14.85 -3.04
N PRO A 38 5.80 -15.72 -2.04
CA PRO A 38 5.66 -17.18 -2.21
C PRO A 38 4.22 -17.64 -2.46
N SER A 39 3.22 -16.76 -2.27
CA SER A 39 1.81 -17.07 -2.49
C SER A 39 1.08 -15.80 -3.02
N ASN A 40 -0.15 -15.57 -2.59
CA ASN A 40 -0.92 -14.40 -2.96
C ASN A 40 -0.52 -13.12 -2.19
N THR A 41 0.39 -13.23 -1.23
CA THR A 41 0.85 -12.15 -0.36
C THR A 41 2.37 -12.12 -0.28
N PHE A 42 2.93 -10.93 -0.05
CA PHE A 42 4.35 -10.70 0.19
C PHE A 42 4.75 -11.11 1.61
N LYS A 43 6.04 -11.41 1.81
CA LYS A 43 6.62 -11.55 3.15
C LYS A 43 6.52 -10.21 3.89
N VAL A 44 6.38 -10.27 5.22
CA VAL A 44 6.29 -9.07 6.08
C VAL A 44 7.50 -8.15 5.90
N GLY A 45 8.69 -8.73 5.74
CA GLY A 45 9.93 -7.99 5.48
C GLY A 45 9.91 -7.15 4.20
N SER A 46 9.20 -7.58 3.16
CA SER A 46 9.09 -6.82 1.90
C SER A 46 8.30 -5.53 2.11
N PHE A 47 7.22 -5.56 2.90
CA PHE A 47 6.48 -4.33 3.22
C PHE A 47 7.31 -3.36 4.06
N ALA A 48 8.16 -3.89 4.97
CA ALA A 48 9.06 -3.07 5.76
C ALA A 48 10.15 -2.40 4.91
N LEU A 49 10.73 -3.13 3.96
CA LEU A 49 11.71 -2.60 3.01
C LEU A 49 11.09 -1.48 2.15
N VAL A 50 9.93 -1.74 1.55
CA VAL A 50 9.23 -0.75 0.72
C VAL A 50 8.87 0.51 1.52
N ALA A 51 8.37 0.34 2.75
CA ALA A 51 8.04 1.47 3.63
C ALA A 51 9.28 2.30 3.99
N LYS A 52 10.42 1.64 4.28
CA LYS A 52 11.70 2.30 4.54
C LYS A 52 12.16 3.12 3.33
N GLU A 53 12.11 2.53 2.14
CA GLU A 53 12.55 3.19 0.91
C GLU A 53 11.67 4.39 0.56
N ILE A 54 10.34 4.27 0.68
CA ILE A 54 9.41 5.39 0.49
C ILE A 54 9.70 6.50 1.51
N SER A 55 9.95 6.13 2.77
CA SER A 55 10.25 7.12 3.81
C SER A 55 11.53 7.87 3.50
N ALA A 56 12.57 7.18 3.03
CA ALA A 56 13.85 7.75 2.65
C ALA A 56 13.75 8.65 1.40
N GLN A 57 13.08 8.19 0.35
CA GLN A 57 13.00 8.93 -0.92
C GLN A 57 12.10 10.18 -0.84
N PHE A 58 11.02 10.12 -0.06
CA PHE A 58 10.01 11.18 -0.03
C PHE A 58 10.00 12.01 1.26
N GLY A 59 10.85 11.67 2.25
CA GLY A 59 10.92 12.39 3.52
C GLY A 59 9.63 12.29 4.35
N VAL A 60 8.92 11.15 4.26
CA VAL A 60 7.63 10.92 4.93
C VAL A 60 7.73 9.77 5.93
N GLU A 61 6.89 9.77 6.96
CA GLU A 61 6.76 8.61 7.85
C GLU A 61 5.83 7.56 7.22
N CYS A 62 6.41 6.57 6.52
CA CYS A 62 5.66 5.46 5.94
C CYS A 62 5.79 4.20 6.79
N HIS A 63 4.66 3.65 7.23
CA HIS A 63 4.61 2.37 7.93
C HIS A 63 4.31 1.20 6.98
N PRO A 64 4.80 -0.03 7.28
CA PRO A 64 4.54 -1.21 6.46
C PRO A 64 3.04 -1.50 6.27
N SER A 65 2.22 -1.21 7.28
CA SER A 65 0.76 -1.34 7.25
C SER A 65 0.11 -0.43 6.19
N TYR A 66 0.68 0.75 5.94
CA TYR A 66 0.19 1.67 4.90
C TYR A 66 0.43 1.11 3.51
N VAL A 67 1.62 0.55 3.26
CA VAL A 67 1.98 -0.11 2.00
C VAL A 67 1.05 -1.30 1.74
N GLN A 68 0.86 -2.17 2.74
CA GLN A 68 -0.02 -3.32 2.62
C GLN A 68 -1.47 -2.92 2.33
N ASN A 69 -1.98 -1.91 3.05
CA ASN A 69 -3.34 -1.41 2.84
C ASN A 69 -3.50 -0.81 1.44
N ARG A 70 -2.51 -0.02 0.98
CA ARG A 70 -2.55 0.61 -0.34
C ARG A 70 -2.54 -0.43 -1.46
N LEU A 71 -1.70 -1.46 -1.35
CA LEU A 71 -1.67 -2.57 -2.29
C LEU A 71 -3.01 -3.32 -2.34
N ARG A 72 -3.68 -3.48 -1.20
CA ARG A 72 -5.05 -4.06 -1.17
C ARG A 72 -6.04 -3.18 -1.92
N THR A 73 -6.04 -1.87 -1.70
CA THR A 73 -6.91 -0.93 -2.42
C THR A 73 -6.68 -0.99 -3.94
N LEU A 74 -5.42 -0.97 -4.39
CA LEU A 74 -5.07 -1.07 -5.81
C LEU A 74 -5.56 -2.38 -6.44
N ARG A 75 -5.40 -3.51 -5.74
CA ARG A 75 -5.93 -4.81 -6.21
C ARG A 75 -7.44 -4.81 -6.35
N ASN A 76 -8.16 -4.18 -5.43
CA ASN A 76 -9.62 -4.09 -5.53
C ASN A 76 -10.04 -3.21 -6.71
N MET A 77 -9.44 -2.03 -6.88
CA MET A 77 -9.71 -1.16 -8.02
C MET A 77 -9.45 -1.89 -9.36
N TRP A 78 -8.38 -2.68 -9.44
CA TRP A 78 -8.12 -3.50 -10.62
C TRP A 78 -9.20 -4.55 -10.87
N LYS A 79 -9.65 -5.26 -9.82
CA LYS A 79 -10.75 -6.23 -9.93
C LYS A 79 -12.06 -5.57 -10.38
N ASP A 80 -12.33 -4.37 -9.91
CA ASP A 80 -13.52 -3.60 -10.32
C ASP A 80 -13.43 -3.24 -11.81
N ILE A 81 -12.28 -2.74 -12.27
CA ILE A 81 -12.03 -2.45 -13.69
C ILE A 81 -12.18 -3.73 -14.53
N GLN A 82 -11.64 -4.87 -14.09
CA GLN A 82 -11.79 -6.15 -14.79
C GLN A 82 -13.25 -6.59 -14.85
N THR A 83 -14.01 -6.41 -13.76
CA THR A 83 -15.45 -6.71 -13.72
C THR A 83 -16.22 -5.84 -14.70
N LEU A 84 -15.93 -4.53 -14.72
CA LEU A 84 -16.56 -3.58 -15.63
C LEU A 84 -16.26 -3.95 -17.09
N ARG A 85 -15.01 -4.27 -17.43
CA ARG A 85 -14.62 -4.70 -18.79
C ARG A 85 -15.35 -5.97 -19.23
N LYS A 86 -15.54 -6.94 -18.33
CA LYS A 86 -16.29 -8.17 -18.64
C LYS A 86 -17.78 -7.90 -18.87
N LYS A 87 -18.36 -6.97 -18.10
CA LYS A 87 -19.79 -6.61 -18.22
C LYS A 87 -20.07 -5.74 -19.44
N SER A 88 -19.11 -4.93 -19.88
CA SER A 88 -19.30 -3.99 -20.97
C SER A 88 -19.24 -4.62 -22.37
N GLY A 89 -18.93 -5.92 -22.49
CA GLY A 89 -18.79 -6.59 -23.77
C GLY A 89 -17.53 -6.18 -24.57
N PHE A 90 -16.67 -5.33 -24.00
CA PHE A 90 -15.37 -4.96 -24.59
C PHE A 90 -14.32 -6.05 -24.29
N GLY A 91 -14.49 -7.18 -24.97
CA GLY A 91 -13.53 -8.28 -25.08
C GLY A 91 -12.64 -8.10 -26.30
#